data_AF-A0AAV8XNR2-F1
#
_entry.id   AF-A0AAV8XNR2-F1
#
_cell.length_a   1.000
_cell.length_b   1.000
_cell.length_c   1.000
_cell.angle_alpha   90.00
_cell.angle_beta   90.00
_cell.angle_gamma   90.00
#
_symmetry.space_group_name_H-M   'P 1'
#
loop_
_entity.id
_entity.type
_entity.pdbx_description
1 polymer ?
#
loop_
_entity_poly.entity_id
_entity_poly.type
_entity_poly.pdbx_seq_one_letter_code
_entity_poly.pdbx_strand_id
1 'polypeptide(L)'
;MMEQKVCKLCLKVSNDFHVIDKIIGEIVDVLLLKIDLSLKEDNVICEGCGDSIFTFFEFKSMCLDSEDCMAPFIRTMNGMEVDIVEMAYLKENSVLLP
;
A
#
# COMPACT_ATOMS: atom_id res chain seq x y z
N MET A 1 16.94 -30.75 18.69
CA MET A 1 16.09 -29.69 19.28
C MET A 1 15.57 -28.85 18.14
N MET A 2 14.26 -28.76 17.95
CA MET A 2 13.68 -27.80 17.01
C MET A 2 13.81 -26.41 17.64
N GLU A 3 14.42 -25.47 16.93
CA GLU A 3 14.58 -24.10 17.39
C GLU A 3 13.21 -23.41 17.32
N GLN A 4 12.74 -22.85 18.42
CA GLN A 4 11.46 -22.15 18.49
C GLN A 4 11.72 -20.65 18.44
N LYS A 5 11.09 -19.95 17.49
CA LYS A 5 11.25 -18.50 17.34
C LYS A 5 9.91 -17.80 17.33
N VAL A 6 9.91 -16.55 17.79
CA VAL A 6 8.73 -15.68 17.79
C VAL A 6 8.63 -14.99 16.43
N CYS A 7 7.52 -15.17 15.73
CA CYS A 7 7.23 -14.45 14.49
C CYS A 7 7.09 -12.94 14.78
N LYS A 8 7.81 -12.10 14.05
CA LYS A 8 7.78 -10.64 14.21
C LYS A 8 6.44 -9.99 13.83
N LEU A 9 5.63 -10.66 13.02
CA LEU A 9 4.34 -10.12 12.57
C LEU A 9 3.19 -10.49 13.50
N CYS A 10 3.00 -11.80 13.76
CA CYS A 10 1.87 -12.26 14.58
C CYS A 10 2.21 -12.49 16.06
N LEU A 11 3.48 -12.35 16.45
CA LEU A 11 4.00 -12.53 17.82
C LEU A 11 3.75 -13.92 18.41
N LYS A 12 3.51 -14.92 17.56
CA LYS A 12 3.35 -16.33 17.95
C LYS A 12 4.66 -17.09 17.79
N VAL A 13 4.87 -18.09 18.64
CA VAL A 13 5.97 -19.05 18.51
C VAL A 13 5.67 -20.00 17.35
N SER A 14 6.66 -20.21 16.49
CA SER A 14 6.60 -21.16 15.38
C SER A 14 7.88 -21.99 15.32
N ASN A 15 7.76 -23.21 14.79
CA ASN A 15 8.91 -24.05 14.42
C ASN A 15 9.29 -23.84 12.95
N ASP A 16 8.37 -23.34 12.14
CA ASP A 16 8.54 -23.06 10.72
C ASP A 16 8.62 -21.55 10.52
N PHE A 17 9.79 -21.08 10.08
CA PHE A 17 10.08 -19.66 9.94
C PHE A 17 11.03 -19.38 8.79
N HIS A 18 10.86 -18.21 8.20
CA HIS A 18 11.77 -17.62 7.24
C HIS A 18 12.50 -16.45 7.89
N VAL A 19 13.81 -16.36 7.60
CA VAL A 19 14.59 -15.17 7.95
C VAL A 19 14.05 -14.00 7.14
N ILE A 20 13.85 -12.86 7.81
CA ILE A 20 13.54 -11.61 7.11
C ILE A 20 14.81 -11.18 6.39
N ASP A 21 14.88 -11.49 5.11
CA ASP A 21 15.94 -11.04 4.22
C ASP A 21 15.64 -9.63 3.66
N LYS A 22 16.50 -9.16 2.76
CA LYS A 22 16.34 -7.84 2.14
C LYS A 22 15.01 -7.71 1.38
N ILE A 23 14.56 -8.77 0.72
CA ILE A 23 13.36 -8.76 -0.12
C ILE A 23 12.13 -8.63 0.77
N ILE A 24 12.03 -9.46 1.81
CA ILE A 24 10.92 -9.36 2.77
C ILE A 24 10.95 -7.99 3.46
N GLY A 25 12.13 -7.47 3.80
CA GLY A 25 12.27 -6.10 4.33
C GLY A 25 11.72 -5.02 3.39
N GLU A 26 12.09 -5.08 2.11
CA GLU A 26 11.58 -4.15 1.09
C GLU A 26 10.05 -4.26 0.92
N ILE A 27 9.50 -5.48 0.96
CA ILE A 27 8.05 -5.69 0.89
C ILE A 27 7.36 -5.11 2.13
N VAL A 28 7.89 -5.33 3.33
CA VAL A 28 7.38 -4.75 4.58
C VAL A 28 7.33 -3.22 4.49
N ASP A 29 8.38 -2.60 3.95
CA ASP A 29 8.45 -1.15 3.74
C ASP A 29 7.42 -0.68 2.70
N VAL A 30 7.32 -1.36 1.55
CA VAL A 30 6.31 -1.06 0.51
C VAL A 30 4.90 -1.18 1.08
N LEU A 31 4.65 -2.17 1.93
CA LEU A 31 3.37 -2.39 2.58
C LEU A 31 3.11 -1.45 3.77
N LEU A 32 4.08 -0.62 4.16
CA LEU A 32 4.01 0.30 5.30
C LEU A 32 3.71 -0.41 6.63
N LEU A 33 4.16 -1.65 6.76
CA LEU A 33 3.99 -2.43 7.98
C LEU A 33 4.97 -1.92 9.05
N LYS A 34 4.45 -1.61 10.23
CA LYS A 34 5.26 -1.12 11.36
C LYS A 34 5.92 -2.29 12.10
N ILE A 35 6.92 -2.91 11.48
CA ILE A 35 7.69 -4.00 12.08
C ILE A 35 9.07 -3.46 12.50
N ASP A 36 9.44 -3.66 13.77
CA ASP A 36 10.77 -3.33 14.24
C ASP A 36 11.78 -4.43 13.87
N LEU A 37 12.66 -4.10 12.92
CA LEU A 37 13.72 -4.97 12.42
C LEU A 37 15.11 -4.60 12.97
N SER A 38 15.21 -3.77 14.01
CA SER A 38 16.49 -3.33 14.58
C SER A 38 17.36 -4.47 15.13
N LEU A 39 16.75 -5.57 15.59
CA LEU A 39 17.42 -6.74 16.17
C LEU A 39 17.58 -7.86 15.13
N LYS A 40 18.70 -7.88 14.40
CA LYS A 40 18.94 -8.82 13.29
C LYS A 40 18.83 -10.31 13.63
N GLU A 41 19.23 -10.72 14.83
CA GLU A 41 19.34 -12.15 15.19
C GLU A 41 17.98 -12.85 15.39
N ASP A 42 16.92 -12.08 15.65
CA ASP A 42 15.57 -12.61 15.94
C ASP A 42 14.51 -12.23 14.89
N ASN A 43 14.94 -11.65 13.77
CA ASN A 43 14.03 -11.19 12.73
C ASN A 43 13.57 -12.35 11.85
N VAL A 44 12.56 -13.07 12.32
CA VAL A 44 11.90 -14.13 11.57
C VAL A 44 10.41 -13.90 11.46
N ILE A 45 9.81 -14.46 10.42
CA ILE A 45 8.36 -14.58 10.27
C ILE A 45 8.00 -16.04 10.12
N CYS A 46 6.84 -16.44 10.64
CA CYS A 46 6.31 -17.78 10.33
C CYS A 46 5.83 -17.85 8.88
N GLU A 47 5.82 -19.04 8.30
CA GLU A 47 5.41 -19.32 6.91
C GLU A 47 4.07 -18.62 6.55
N GLY A 48 3.02 -18.83 7.36
CA GLY A 48 1.72 -18.21 7.10
C GLY A 48 1.71 -16.68 7.13
N CYS A 49 2.60 -16.05 7.92
CA CYS A 49 2.78 -14.60 7.86
C CYS A 49 3.55 -14.17 6.61
N GLY A 50 4.51 -14.98 6.15
CA GLY A 50 5.19 -14.78 4.88
C GLY A 50 4.23 -14.82 3.70
N ASP A 51 3.42 -15.87 3.60
CA ASP A 51 2.41 -16.02 2.53
C ASP A 51 1.42 -14.86 2.52
N SER A 52 0.99 -14.42 3.70
CA SER A 52 0.10 -13.27 3.85
C SER A 52 0.75 -11.97 3.35
N ILE A 53 2.04 -11.77 3.64
CA ILE A 53 2.80 -10.60 3.16
C ILE A 53 2.88 -10.60 1.64
N PHE A 54 3.20 -11.73 1.01
CA PHE A 54 3.27 -11.83 -0.45
C PHE A 54 1.91 -11.60 -1.10
N THR A 55 0.84 -12.19 -0.55
CA THR A 55 -0.52 -11.98 -1.04
C THR A 55 -0.92 -10.50 -0.96
N PHE A 56 -0.58 -9.82 0.14
CA PHE A 56 -0.88 -8.40 0.31
C PHE A 56 -0.04 -7.50 -0.61
N PHE A 57 1.21 -7.89 -0.87
CA PHE A 57 2.08 -7.23 -1.84
C PHE A 57 1.55 -7.33 -3.27
N GLU A 58 1.10 -8.51 -3.70
CA GLU A 58 0.45 -8.70 -5.00
C GLU A 58 -0.81 -7.86 -5.10
N PHE A 59 -1.67 -7.89 -4.08
CA PHE A 59 -2.87 -7.06 -4.03
C PHE A 59 -2.55 -5.58 -4.18
N LYS A 60 -1.57 -5.07 -3.41
CA LYS A 60 -1.16 -3.66 -3.49
C LYS A 60 -0.59 -3.30 -4.86
N SER A 61 0.19 -4.19 -5.47
CA SER A 61 0.75 -3.98 -6.81
C SER A 61 -0.38 -3.87 -7.85
N MET A 62 -1.38 -4.74 -7.79
CA MET A 62 -2.56 -4.66 -8.65
C MET A 62 -3.36 -3.36 -8.47
N CYS A 63 -3.47 -2.87 -7.22
CA CYS A 63 -4.08 -1.57 -6.95
C CYS A 63 -3.30 -0.42 -7.60
N LEU A 64 -1.97 -0.40 -7.46
CA LEU A 64 -1.11 0.63 -8.05
C LEU A 64 -1.19 0.62 -9.58
N ASP A 65 -1.15 -0.55 -10.21
CA ASP A 65 -1.31 -0.70 -11.66
C ASP A 65 -2.68 -0.16 -12.13
N SER A 66 -3.73 -0.40 -11.34
CA SER A 66 -5.07 0.12 -11.62
C SER A 66 -5.13 1.64 -11.46
N GLU A 67 -4.52 2.19 -10.41
CA GLU A 67 -4.42 3.65 -10.20
C GLU A 67 -3.65 4.33 -11.33
N ASP A 68 -2.54 3.76 -11.80
CA ASP A 68 -1.76 4.27 -12.92
C ASP A 68 -2.56 4.26 -14.23
N CYS A 69 -3.35 3.21 -14.46
CA CYS A 69 -4.28 3.15 -15.60
C CYS A 69 -5.38 4.21 -15.51
N MET A 70 -5.89 4.51 -14.31
CA MET A 70 -6.94 5.49 -14.10
C MET A 70 -6.44 6.94 -14.03
N ALA A 71 -5.17 7.16 -13.68
CA ALA A 71 -4.60 8.48 -13.43
C ALA A 71 -4.81 9.51 -14.56
N PRO A 72 -4.70 9.15 -15.86
CA PRO A 72 -5.00 10.08 -16.95
C PRO A 72 -6.46 10.54 -16.95
N PHE A 73 -7.40 9.65 -16.63
CA PHE A 73 -8.83 9.95 -16.62
C PHE A 73 -9.22 10.83 -15.42
N ILE A 74 -8.60 10.60 -14.26
CA ILE A 74 -8.80 11.44 -13.07
C ILE A 74 -8.26 12.85 -13.30
N ARG A 75 -7.06 12.98 -13.89
CA ARG A 75 -6.51 14.30 -14.27
C ARG A 75 -7.39 15.03 -15.28
N THR A 76 -8.01 14.29 -16.19
CA THR A 76 -8.97 14.84 -17.15
C THR A 76 -10.25 15.32 -16.45
N MET A 77 -10.75 14.61 -15.43
CA MET A 77 -11.89 15.06 -14.62
C MET A 77 -11.57 16.31 -13.78
N ASN A 78 -10.39 16.42 -13.18
CA ASN A 78 -10.01 17.61 -12.40
C ASN A 78 -9.82 18.86 -13.30
N GLY A 79 -9.49 18.68 -14.58
CA GLY A 79 -9.51 19.75 -15.59
C GLY A 79 -10.90 20.05 -16.16
N MET A 80 -11.90 19.24 -15.82
CA MET A 80 -13.32 19.38 -16.19
C MET A 80 -14.20 19.63 -14.95
N GLU A 81 -13.62 20.06 -13.82
CA GLU A 81 -14.39 20.56 -12.69
C GLU A 81 -15.02 21.90 -13.10
N VAL A 82 -16.28 21.84 -13.48
CA VAL A 82 -17.12 23.03 -13.63
C VAL A 82 -17.55 23.44 -12.23
N ASP A 83 -17.00 24.55 -11.74
CA ASP A 83 -17.52 25.18 -10.53
C ASP A 83 -18.97 25.64 -10.80
N ILE A 84 -19.91 24.87 -10.26
CA ILE A 84 -21.35 25.12 -10.39
C ILE A 84 -21.78 26.46 -9.79
N VAL A 85 -21.06 26.98 -8.79
CA VAL A 85 -21.31 28.30 -8.22
C VAL A 85 -20.87 29.38 -9.20
N GLU A 86 -19.68 29.24 -9.77
CA GLU A 86 -19.17 30.17 -10.79
C GLU A 86 -20.04 30.15 -12.05
N MET A 87 -20.46 28.97 -12.50
CA MET A 87 -21.33 28.83 -13.67
C MET A 87 -22.74 29.41 -13.42
N ALA A 88 -23.29 29.26 -12.22
CA ALA A 88 -24.57 29.88 -11.86
C ALA A 88 -24.46 31.41 -11.84
N TYR A 89 -23.38 31.95 -11.27
CA TYR A 89 -23.14 33.39 -11.21
C TYR A 89 -22.97 34.02 -12.60
N LEU A 90 -22.22 33.38 -13.50
CA LEU A 90 -22.05 33.85 -14.88
C LEU A 90 -23.36 33.85 -15.66
N LYS A 91 -24.21 32.83 -15.44
CA LYS A 91 -25.53 32.71 -16.08
C LYS A 91 -26.50 33.80 -15.61
N GLU A 92 -26.54 34.08 -14.31
CA GLU A 92 -27.40 35.13 -13.75
C GLU A 92 -26.94 36.53 -14.19
N ASN A 93 -25.64 36.74 -14.37
CA ASN A 93 -25.06 38.04 -14.71
C ASN A 93 -24.75 38.24 -16.21
N SER A 94 -25.09 37.28 -17.08
CA SER A 94 -24.83 37.34 -18.54
C SER A 94 -23.39 37.68 -18.92
N VAL A 95 -22.41 37.25 -18.12
CA VAL A 95 -20.99 37.46 -18.40
C VAL A 95 -20.48 36.26 -19.21
N LEU A 96 -20.08 36.49 -20.46
CA LEU A 96 -19.40 35.49 -21.28
C LEU A 96 -17.94 35.39 -20.85
N LEU A 97 -17.46 34.17 -20.57
CA LEU A 97 -16.03 33.90 -20.48
C LEU A 97 -15.39 34.08 -21.87
N PRO A 98 -14.20 34.69 -21.98
CA PRO A 98 -13.46 34.77 -23.24
C PRO A 98 -13.03 33.40 -23.77
#